data_AF-A0A9Q1CMH8-F1
#
_entry.id   AF-A0A9Q1CMH8-F1
#
_cell.length_a   1.000
_cell.length_b   1.000
_cell.length_c   1.000
_cell.angle_alpha   90.00
_cell.angle_beta   90.00
_cell.angle_gamma   90.00
#
_symmetry.space_group_name_H-M   'P 1'
#
loop_
_entity.id
_entity.type
_entity.pdbx_description
1 polymer ?
#
loop_
_entity_poly.entity_id
_entity_poly.type
_entity_poly.pdbx_seq_one_letter_code
_entity_poly.pdbx_strand_id
1 'polypeptide(L)'
;MVLKYLFKRHLKKRVVLLLFVCLFFTVSYLFYTAVLTSIKKSRKSAEAIKWNQDEFHHHERVAPVEMDENSKDVIMKEDNKLKLEDLPLRVLDIWSIVGMGDYTWQHVLGGQINEDLKDVAEYRLANTLLRYHTGAVSWESIPQNTKNLMLVLNGRALDKVQYSKMWLDSLSSFPMLGTVLLMIIGSEDCDNGWLSPYLKSNGGQLSRVFISYDASIVDNQEVIQWPLGAATYRGFPLEDSKKLLQAEDSRQYRCNFLGTVYPGSSREQLVYILERHNLADYCYIKARNQWEAEETKESMEEYIHILQQSDLTLNPVGKNIECYRIYEAVALGSVPVIEDVRTSPKCSSDTLRVLKQMNAPFIYVKDWSELPDLIREEFKKTPEMIVERRIKLLKWYQTFKMELRKLFSDQLEATLEKDL
;
A
#
# COMPACT_ATOMS: atom_id res chain seq x y z
N MET A 1 36.60 -17.83 75.28
CA MET A 1 35.52 -18.41 74.44
C MET A 1 34.84 -17.38 73.51
N VAL A 2 34.74 -16.10 73.90
CA VAL A 2 34.03 -15.04 73.13
C VAL A 2 34.71 -14.63 71.81
N LEU A 3 36.05 -14.66 71.73
CA LEU A 3 36.80 -14.24 70.53
C LEU A 3 36.58 -15.17 69.31
N LYS A 4 36.44 -16.49 69.54
CA LYS A 4 36.19 -17.47 68.46
C LYS A 4 34.79 -17.30 67.85
N TYR A 5 33.82 -16.80 68.61
CA TYR A 5 32.45 -16.60 68.14
C TYR A 5 32.31 -15.35 67.26
N LEU A 6 33.00 -14.25 67.62
CA LEU A 6 33.04 -13.02 66.82
C LEU A 6 33.76 -13.23 65.47
N PHE A 7 34.85 -14.00 65.45
CA PHE A 7 35.60 -14.30 64.23
C PHE A 7 34.76 -15.13 63.23
N LYS A 8 34.00 -16.11 63.73
CA LYS A 8 33.13 -16.98 62.91
C LYS A 8 31.94 -16.21 62.30
N ARG A 9 31.43 -15.18 63.01
CA ARG A 9 30.34 -14.31 62.53
C ARG A 9 30.81 -13.33 61.45
N HIS A 10 32.01 -12.76 61.58
CA HIS A 10 32.58 -11.90 60.53
C HIS A 10 32.99 -12.69 59.27
N LEU A 11 33.47 -13.92 59.43
CA LEU A 11 33.79 -14.79 58.30
C LEU A 11 32.54 -15.18 57.50
N LYS A 12 31.43 -15.55 58.18
CA LYS A 12 30.15 -15.82 57.50
C LYS A 12 29.62 -14.61 56.72
N LYS A 13 29.70 -13.40 57.27
CA LYS A 13 29.26 -12.18 56.57
C LYS A 13 30.10 -11.89 55.32
N ARG A 14 31.42 -12.09 55.39
CA ARG A 14 32.31 -11.90 54.24
C ARG A 14 32.09 -12.96 53.15
N VAL A 15 31.83 -14.21 53.53
CA VAL A 15 31.48 -15.28 52.57
C VAL A 15 30.14 -15.00 51.89
N VAL A 16 29.12 -14.57 52.63
CA VAL A 16 27.83 -14.19 52.04
C VAL A 16 27.96 -12.99 51.10
N LEU A 17 28.75 -11.97 51.47
CA LEU A 17 29.01 -10.83 50.58
C LEU A 17 29.73 -11.26 49.29
N LEU A 18 30.74 -12.13 49.39
CA LEU A 18 31.43 -12.69 48.23
C LEU A 18 30.48 -13.48 47.32
N LEU A 19 29.58 -14.28 47.88
CA LEU A 19 28.58 -15.01 47.10
C LEU A 19 27.60 -14.07 46.38
N PHE A 20 27.16 -12.99 47.02
CA PHE A 20 26.32 -11.98 46.39
C PHE A 20 27.04 -11.23 45.27
N VAL A 21 28.31 -10.90 45.47
CA VAL A 21 29.14 -10.24 44.44
C VAL A 21 29.33 -11.19 43.25
N CYS A 22 29.65 -12.46 43.49
CA CYS A 22 29.74 -13.47 42.43
C CYS A 22 28.43 -13.62 41.66
N LEU A 23 27.29 -13.68 42.35
CA LEU A 23 25.96 -13.77 41.73
C LEU A 23 25.65 -12.53 40.87
N PHE A 24 26.01 -11.34 41.35
CA PHE A 24 25.82 -10.10 40.59
C PHE A 24 26.64 -10.08 39.30
N PHE A 25 27.89 -10.53 39.35
CA PHE A 25 28.74 -10.62 38.16
C PHE A 25 28.28 -11.70 37.18
N THR A 26 27.76 -12.84 37.64
CA THR A 26 27.23 -13.88 36.73
C THR A 26 25.95 -13.41 36.03
N VAL A 27 25.03 -12.76 36.74
CA VAL A 27 23.81 -12.18 36.14
C VAL A 27 24.16 -11.07 35.16
N SER A 28 25.12 -10.20 35.50
CA SER A 28 25.58 -9.13 34.60
C SER A 28 26.25 -9.69 33.34
N TYR A 29 27.03 -10.77 33.47
CA TYR A 29 27.66 -11.45 32.32
C TYR A 29 26.63 -12.14 31.42
N LEU A 30 25.62 -12.80 31.99
CA LEU A 30 24.51 -13.37 31.23
C LEU A 30 23.70 -12.30 30.49
N PHE A 31 23.44 -11.15 31.12
CA PHE A 31 22.78 -10.02 30.47
C PHE A 31 23.63 -9.43 29.34
N TYR A 32 24.93 -9.24 29.56
CA TYR A 32 25.85 -8.73 28.55
C TYR A 32 25.96 -9.66 27.32
N THR A 33 26.02 -10.97 27.54
CA THR A 33 26.05 -11.97 26.45
C THR A 33 24.71 -12.06 25.70
N ALA A 34 23.58 -11.88 26.37
CA ALA A 34 22.26 -11.79 25.74
C ALA A 34 22.13 -10.52 24.86
N VAL A 35 22.63 -9.38 25.34
CA VAL A 35 22.67 -8.12 24.57
C VAL A 35 23.58 -8.25 23.35
N LEU A 36 24.77 -8.83 23.50
CA LEU A 36 25.69 -9.04 22.36
C LEU A 36 25.14 -10.01 21.31
N THR A 37 24.42 -11.07 21.72
CA THR A 37 23.77 -11.99 20.77
C THR A 37 22.59 -11.32 20.06
N SER A 38 21.81 -10.47 20.74
CA SER A 38 20.76 -9.64 20.14
C SER A 38 21.32 -8.63 19.12
N ILE A 39 22.42 -7.94 19.46
CA ILE A 39 23.10 -7.01 18.54
C ILE A 39 23.68 -7.75 17.32
N LYS A 40 24.29 -8.93 17.50
CA LYS A 40 24.76 -9.75 16.36
C LYS A 40 23.61 -10.25 15.48
N LYS A 41 22.47 -10.61 16.07
CA LYS A 41 21.26 -11.02 15.32
C LYS A 41 20.67 -9.84 14.54
N SER A 42 20.60 -8.66 15.15
CA SER A 42 20.19 -7.42 14.48
C SER A 42 21.14 -7.04 13.34
N ARG A 43 22.46 -7.17 13.54
CA ARG A 43 23.47 -6.87 12.52
C ARG A 43 23.44 -7.87 11.36
N LYS A 44 23.27 -9.18 11.64
CA LYS A 44 23.01 -10.19 10.59
C LYS A 44 21.70 -9.93 9.85
N SER A 45 20.65 -9.47 10.54
CA SER A 45 19.39 -9.08 9.90
C SER A 45 19.58 -7.84 9.02
N ALA A 46 20.38 -6.86 9.44
CA ALA A 46 20.71 -5.67 8.66
C ALA A 46 21.65 -5.97 7.47
N GLU A 47 22.56 -6.94 7.60
CA GLU A 47 23.42 -7.42 6.51
C GLU A 47 22.66 -8.31 5.52
N ALA A 48 21.67 -9.10 5.98
CA ALA A 48 20.75 -9.85 5.11
C ALA A 48 19.76 -8.94 4.35
N ILE A 49 19.40 -7.77 4.91
CA ILE A 49 18.60 -6.75 4.21
C ILE A 49 19.44 -6.02 3.13
N LYS A 50 20.78 -6.12 3.18
CA LYS A 50 21.68 -5.39 2.27
C LYS A 50 22.04 -6.16 0.99
N TRP A 51 21.54 -7.38 0.82
CA TRP A 51 21.66 -8.14 -0.42
C TRP A 51 20.29 -8.75 -0.72
N ASN A 52 19.55 -8.09 -1.62
CA ASN A 52 18.49 -8.64 -2.47
C ASN A 52 18.02 -7.57 -3.46
N GLN A 53 18.98 -7.12 -4.28
CA GLN A 53 18.69 -6.29 -5.46
C GLN A 53 18.58 -7.16 -6.73
N ASP A 54 19.12 -8.39 -6.69
CA ASP A 54 19.11 -9.34 -7.81
C ASP A 54 17.95 -10.36 -7.75
N GLU A 55 17.26 -10.51 -6.61
CA GLU A 55 16.15 -11.50 -6.46
C GLU A 55 14.77 -10.98 -6.92
N PHE A 56 14.66 -9.72 -7.36
CA PHE A 56 13.40 -9.20 -7.94
C PHE A 56 13.06 -9.78 -9.34
N HIS A 57 13.91 -10.66 -9.90
CA HIS A 57 13.90 -10.97 -11.33
C HIS A 57 13.84 -12.46 -11.70
N HIS A 58 13.61 -13.36 -10.76
CA HIS A 58 13.31 -14.77 -11.08
C HIS A 58 11.98 -15.20 -10.48
N HIS A 59 10.89 -14.82 -11.16
CA HIS A 59 9.59 -15.40 -10.90
C HIS A 59 9.26 -16.47 -11.94
N GLU A 60 9.24 -17.72 -11.51
CA GLU A 60 8.48 -18.78 -12.17
C GLU A 60 7.00 -18.54 -11.83
N ARG A 61 6.27 -17.85 -12.72
CA ARG A 61 4.87 -17.41 -12.48
C ARG A 61 3.89 -18.38 -13.10
N VAL A 62 2.82 -18.62 -12.34
CA VAL A 62 1.70 -19.51 -12.66
C VAL A 62 0.98 -19.00 -13.90
N ALA A 63 0.68 -19.91 -14.83
CA ALA A 63 0.04 -19.62 -16.11
C ALA A 63 -1.28 -18.83 -15.97
N PRO A 64 -1.59 -17.91 -16.91
CA PRO A 64 -2.84 -17.16 -16.91
C PRO A 64 -4.05 -18.08 -17.15
N VAL A 65 -5.15 -17.78 -16.46
CA VAL A 65 -6.48 -18.31 -16.79
C VAL A 65 -7.00 -17.50 -17.99
N GLU A 66 -7.23 -18.17 -19.12
CA GLU A 66 -7.82 -17.57 -20.33
C GLU A 66 -9.20 -16.96 -20.01
N MET A 67 -9.36 -15.65 -20.29
CA MET A 67 -10.66 -14.96 -20.23
C MET A 67 -11.17 -14.68 -21.64
N ASP A 68 -12.41 -15.10 -21.85
CA ASP A 68 -13.22 -15.05 -23.08
C ASP A 68 -13.42 -13.63 -23.63
N GLU A 69 -13.31 -13.48 -24.95
CA GLU A 69 -13.22 -12.20 -25.70
C GLU A 69 -14.53 -11.40 -25.82
N ASN A 70 -15.63 -11.83 -25.21
CA ASN A 70 -16.94 -11.19 -25.40
C ASN A 70 -17.35 -10.25 -24.26
N SER A 71 -16.68 -9.10 -24.15
CA SER A 71 -17.19 -7.95 -23.38
C SER A 71 -16.63 -6.62 -23.90
N LYS A 72 -16.74 -6.38 -25.20
CA LYS A 72 -16.72 -5.03 -25.78
C LYS A 72 -18.13 -4.69 -26.19
N ASP A 73 -18.83 -3.94 -25.35
CA ASP A 73 -19.73 -2.88 -25.76
C ASP A 73 -20.51 -2.36 -24.54
N VAL A 74 -20.70 -1.03 -24.55
CA VAL A 74 -21.79 -0.22 -23.95
C VAL A 74 -21.22 1.06 -23.28
N ILE A 75 -21.73 2.20 -23.80
CA ILE A 75 -21.64 3.64 -23.43
C ILE A 75 -20.28 4.35 -23.74
N MET A 76 -20.16 5.38 -24.60
CA MET A 76 -21.01 6.56 -24.84
C MET A 76 -20.97 7.09 -26.30
N LYS A 77 -22.15 7.48 -26.83
CA LYS A 77 -22.43 8.51 -27.85
C LYS A 77 -23.14 9.64 -27.09
N GLU A 78 -23.05 10.95 -27.28
CA GLU A 78 -22.61 11.95 -28.28
C GLU A 78 -22.29 13.20 -27.41
N ASP A 79 -21.38 14.13 -27.71
CA ASP A 79 -21.46 15.13 -28.78
C ASP A 79 -20.14 15.94 -28.89
N ASN A 80 -19.90 16.51 -30.08
CA ASN A 80 -18.76 17.35 -30.52
C ASN A 80 -17.42 16.65 -30.83
N LYS A 81 -17.42 15.80 -31.87
CA LYS A 81 -16.20 15.36 -32.57
C LYS A 81 -15.61 16.49 -33.44
N LEU A 82 -14.61 17.19 -32.90
CA LEU A 82 -13.36 17.25 -33.67
C LEU A 82 -12.91 15.79 -33.84
N LYS A 83 -12.62 15.35 -35.07
CA LYS A 83 -12.13 13.98 -35.27
C LYS A 83 -10.84 13.84 -34.46
N LEU A 84 -10.87 12.96 -33.45
CA LEU A 84 -9.71 12.60 -32.62
C LEU A 84 -8.50 12.13 -33.45
N GLU A 85 -8.71 11.86 -34.74
CA GLU A 85 -7.72 11.48 -35.75
C GLU A 85 -6.86 12.65 -36.25
N ASP A 86 -7.30 13.91 -36.09
CA ASP A 86 -6.59 15.10 -36.61
C ASP A 86 -5.71 15.80 -35.56
N LEU A 87 -5.79 15.41 -34.28
CA LEU A 87 -4.93 15.97 -33.22
C LEU A 87 -3.59 15.21 -33.17
N PRO A 88 -2.45 15.91 -33.02
CA PRO A 88 -1.15 15.26 -32.90
C PRO A 88 -1.15 14.32 -31.69
N LEU A 89 -0.81 13.05 -31.93
CA LEU A 89 -0.74 12.04 -30.89
C LEU A 89 0.38 12.39 -29.92
N ARG A 90 0.03 12.67 -28.68
CA ARG A 90 1.00 12.92 -27.60
C ARG A 90 1.48 11.57 -27.08
N VAL A 91 2.76 11.47 -26.75
CA VAL A 91 3.34 10.24 -26.20
C VAL A 91 3.82 10.52 -24.78
N LEU A 92 3.41 9.70 -23.81
CA LEU A 92 3.88 9.73 -22.43
C LEU A 92 4.53 8.40 -22.09
N ASP A 93 5.82 8.44 -21.75
CA ASP A 93 6.55 7.28 -21.23
C ASP A 93 6.36 7.18 -19.72
N ILE A 94 5.86 6.05 -19.25
CA ILE A 94 5.61 5.77 -17.83
C ILE A 94 6.62 4.72 -17.38
N TRP A 95 7.44 5.09 -16.40
CA TRP A 95 8.49 4.25 -15.82
C TRP A 95 8.20 4.02 -14.35
N SER A 96 7.96 2.77 -13.97
CA SER A 96 7.56 2.40 -12.61
C SER A 96 8.56 1.48 -11.95
N ILE A 97 8.86 1.76 -10.68
CA ILE A 97 9.66 0.88 -9.79
C ILE A 97 8.85 0.41 -8.58
N VAL A 98 7.53 0.63 -8.57
CA VAL A 98 6.64 0.28 -7.46
C VAL A 98 5.27 -0.19 -7.95
N GLY A 99 4.61 -1.05 -7.17
CA GLY A 99 3.31 -1.62 -7.53
C GLY A 99 2.16 -0.63 -7.69
N MET A 100 2.27 0.60 -7.19
CA MET A 100 1.26 1.64 -7.43
C MET A 100 1.16 2.02 -8.92
N GLY A 101 2.26 1.88 -9.68
CA GLY A 101 2.25 2.05 -11.13
C GLY A 101 1.44 0.96 -11.83
N ASP A 102 1.64 -0.30 -11.42
CA ASP A 102 0.91 -1.45 -11.94
C ASP A 102 -0.59 -1.34 -11.62
N TYR A 103 -0.93 -0.96 -10.38
CA TYR A 103 -2.32 -0.69 -10.00
C TYR A 103 -2.94 0.39 -10.89
N THR A 104 -2.27 1.52 -11.09
CA THR A 104 -2.80 2.60 -11.92
C THR A 104 -2.96 2.13 -13.37
N TRP A 105 -1.97 1.44 -13.92
CA TRP A 105 -2.03 0.91 -15.29
C TRP A 105 -3.17 -0.08 -15.47
N GLN A 106 -3.22 -1.14 -14.67
CA GLN A 106 -4.11 -2.27 -14.88
C GLN A 106 -5.52 -2.01 -14.31
N HIS A 107 -5.63 -1.49 -13.09
CA HIS A 107 -6.92 -1.39 -12.39
C HIS A 107 -7.67 -0.09 -12.71
N VAL A 108 -6.95 1.02 -12.90
CA VAL A 108 -7.54 2.35 -13.14
C VAL A 108 -7.65 2.63 -14.64
N LEU A 109 -6.55 2.53 -15.38
CA LEU A 109 -6.51 2.84 -16.80
C LEU A 109 -7.05 1.70 -17.68
N GLY A 110 -6.98 0.46 -17.21
CA GLY A 110 -7.37 -0.72 -17.99
C GLY A 110 -6.32 -1.09 -19.05
N GLY A 111 -5.07 -0.68 -18.84
CA GLY A 111 -3.94 -1.13 -19.63
C GLY A 111 -3.68 -2.61 -19.36
N GLN A 112 -3.34 -3.34 -20.42
CA GLN A 112 -2.95 -4.75 -20.31
C GLN A 112 -1.43 -4.84 -20.31
N ILE A 113 -0.88 -5.75 -19.51
CA ILE A 113 0.53 -6.14 -19.59
C ILE A 113 0.52 -7.48 -20.29
N ASN A 114 1.07 -7.53 -21.50
CA ASN A 114 1.12 -8.77 -22.27
C ASN A 114 2.46 -9.44 -22.00
N GLU A 115 2.43 -10.61 -21.38
CA GLU A 115 3.63 -11.31 -20.91
C GLU A 115 4.53 -11.77 -22.07
N ASP A 116 3.96 -11.93 -23.27
CA ASP A 116 4.66 -12.41 -24.48
C ASP A 116 5.27 -11.29 -25.34
N LEU A 117 4.92 -10.02 -25.11
CA LEU A 117 5.23 -8.89 -26.00
C LEU A 117 5.97 -7.77 -25.27
N LYS A 118 7.31 -7.76 -25.41
CA LYS A 118 8.27 -6.65 -25.24
C LYS A 118 8.18 -5.83 -23.94
N ASP A 119 9.29 -5.18 -23.58
CA ASP A 119 9.46 -4.39 -22.35
C ASP A 119 8.49 -3.18 -22.19
N VAL A 120 7.54 -2.99 -23.10
CA VAL A 120 6.66 -1.81 -23.16
C VAL A 120 5.23 -2.19 -23.55
N ALA A 121 4.28 -1.89 -22.67
CA ALA A 121 2.85 -1.99 -22.94
C ALA A 121 2.28 -0.63 -23.39
N GLU A 122 1.33 -0.64 -24.32
CA GLU A 122 0.75 0.58 -24.88
C GLU A 122 -0.75 0.70 -24.58
N TYR A 123 -1.18 1.93 -24.28
CA TYR A 123 -2.59 2.24 -24.04
C TYR A 123 -2.93 3.63 -24.55
N ARG A 124 -3.97 3.74 -25.38
CA ARG A 124 -4.45 5.05 -25.85
C ARG A 124 -5.50 5.60 -24.90
N LEU A 125 -5.17 6.72 -24.26
CA LEU A 125 -6.09 7.51 -23.44
C LEU A 125 -6.35 8.84 -24.15
N ALA A 126 -7.55 8.98 -24.73
CA ALA A 126 -7.91 10.12 -25.58
C ALA A 126 -6.91 10.34 -26.74
N ASN A 127 -6.26 11.50 -26.78
CA ASN A 127 -5.22 11.87 -27.76
C ASN A 127 -3.78 11.63 -27.24
N THR A 128 -3.62 10.86 -26.17
CA THR A 128 -2.32 10.52 -25.59
C THR A 128 -2.09 9.00 -25.67
N LEU A 129 -0.98 8.60 -26.28
CA LEU A 129 -0.44 7.25 -26.23
C LEU A 129 0.43 7.12 -24.98
N LEU A 130 -0.01 6.26 -24.06
CA LEU A 130 0.74 5.88 -22.87
C LEU A 130 1.60 4.68 -23.20
N ARG A 131 2.89 4.75 -22.87
CA ARG A 131 3.85 3.64 -22.99
C ARG A 131 4.34 3.26 -21.60
N TYR A 132 3.86 2.15 -21.08
CA TYR A 132 4.20 1.63 -19.76
C TYR A 132 5.36 0.64 -19.88
N HIS A 133 6.52 1.01 -19.33
CA HIS A 133 7.72 0.19 -19.41
C HIS A 133 7.69 -0.88 -18.30
N THR A 134 7.63 -2.14 -18.71
CA THR A 134 7.58 -3.33 -17.85
C THR A 134 8.92 -4.05 -17.90
N GLY A 135 9.69 -4.07 -16.81
CA GLY A 135 10.99 -4.75 -16.79
C GLY A 135 11.95 -4.24 -15.72
N ALA A 136 13.25 -4.56 -15.87
CA ALA A 136 14.32 -3.99 -15.06
C ALA A 136 14.50 -2.52 -15.42
N VAL A 137 13.96 -1.64 -14.59
CA VAL A 137 13.89 -0.21 -14.81
C VAL A 137 15.04 0.50 -14.10
N SER A 138 15.91 1.18 -14.85
CA SER A 138 16.91 2.12 -14.34
C SER A 138 16.78 3.47 -15.04
N TRP A 139 17.21 4.57 -14.41
CA TRP A 139 17.12 5.89 -15.05
C TRP A 139 17.99 5.97 -16.31
N GLU A 140 19.08 5.19 -16.37
CA GLU A 140 19.94 5.07 -17.55
C GLU A 140 19.25 4.40 -18.74
N SER A 141 18.21 3.60 -18.50
CA SER A 141 17.43 2.95 -19.55
C SER A 141 16.44 3.90 -20.25
N ILE A 142 16.20 5.08 -19.69
CA ILE A 142 15.29 6.06 -20.30
C ILE A 142 15.91 6.58 -21.61
N PRO A 143 15.19 6.53 -22.75
CA PRO A 143 15.69 7.06 -24.01
C PRO A 143 15.98 8.57 -23.94
N GLN A 144 17.12 8.99 -24.48
CA GLN A 144 17.54 10.41 -24.50
C GLN A 144 16.60 11.35 -25.29
N ASN A 145 15.77 10.78 -26.17
CA ASN A 145 14.77 11.50 -26.95
C ASN A 145 13.39 11.53 -26.29
N THR A 146 13.26 11.08 -25.05
CA THR A 146 12.00 11.14 -24.28
C THR A 146 11.59 12.60 -24.07
N LYS A 147 10.35 12.93 -24.49
CA LYS A 147 9.79 14.28 -24.37
C LYS A 147 8.89 14.45 -23.15
N ASN A 148 8.01 13.48 -22.91
CA ASN A 148 7.11 13.48 -21.77
C ASN A 148 7.34 12.21 -20.96
N LEU A 149 7.64 12.39 -19.68
CA LEU A 149 8.00 11.30 -18.78
C LEU A 149 7.12 11.33 -17.54
N MET A 150 6.63 10.17 -17.13
CA MET A 150 6.04 9.95 -15.82
C MET A 150 6.88 8.93 -15.06
N LEU A 151 7.41 9.34 -13.92
CA LEU A 151 8.11 8.44 -13.00
C LEU A 151 7.15 7.96 -11.92
N VAL A 152 7.18 6.67 -11.59
CA VAL A 152 6.44 6.09 -10.46
C VAL A 152 7.42 5.55 -9.42
N LEU A 153 7.64 6.32 -8.35
CA LEU A 153 8.73 6.14 -7.39
C LEU A 153 8.26 5.77 -5.98
N ASN A 154 9.22 5.45 -5.10
CA ASN A 154 8.99 5.09 -3.71
C ASN A 154 9.57 6.14 -2.75
N GLY A 155 8.71 6.88 -2.06
CA GLY A 155 9.07 7.85 -1.03
C GLY A 155 8.74 7.40 0.40
N ARG A 156 8.40 6.11 0.61
CA ARG A 156 7.80 5.64 1.88
C ARG A 156 8.69 5.80 3.11
N ALA A 157 10.02 5.71 2.91
CA ALA A 157 11.03 5.71 3.96
C ALA A 157 12.28 6.48 3.50
N LEU A 158 13.14 6.88 4.45
CA LEU A 158 14.27 7.77 4.19
C LEU A 158 15.25 7.23 3.11
N ASP A 159 15.57 5.94 3.14
CA ASP A 159 16.42 5.28 2.14
C ASP A 159 15.79 5.34 0.74
N LYS A 160 14.46 5.15 0.67
CA LYS A 160 13.69 5.21 -0.58
C LYS A 160 13.57 6.64 -1.12
N VAL A 161 13.46 7.63 -0.24
CA VAL A 161 13.54 9.05 -0.60
C VAL A 161 14.88 9.38 -1.25
N GLN A 162 16.01 8.94 -0.67
CA GLN A 162 17.33 9.20 -1.26
C GLN A 162 17.44 8.58 -2.66
N TYR A 163 16.97 7.36 -2.84
CA TYR A 163 16.96 6.72 -4.16
C TYR A 163 16.06 7.47 -5.16
N SER A 164 14.87 7.90 -4.73
CA SER A 164 13.97 8.71 -5.57
C SER A 164 14.57 10.05 -5.97
N LYS A 165 15.37 10.69 -5.09
CA LYS A 165 16.10 11.90 -5.45
C LYS A 165 17.11 11.66 -6.56
N MET A 166 17.82 10.53 -6.56
CA MET A 166 18.75 10.20 -7.65
C MET A 166 18.05 10.17 -9.01
N TRP A 167 16.85 9.59 -9.08
CA TRP A 167 16.01 9.62 -10.29
C TRP A 167 15.69 11.06 -10.70
N LEU A 168 15.21 11.89 -9.78
CA LEU A 168 14.82 13.28 -10.07
C LEU A 168 16.01 14.17 -10.44
N ASP A 169 17.15 14.01 -9.79
CA ASP A 169 18.37 14.77 -10.05
C ASP A 169 18.94 14.44 -11.45
N SER A 170 18.78 13.19 -11.90
CA SER A 170 19.23 12.72 -13.22
C SER A 170 18.47 13.33 -14.39
N LEU A 171 17.26 13.87 -14.17
CA LEU A 171 16.39 14.41 -15.22
C LEU A 171 17.02 15.59 -15.99
N SER A 172 17.94 16.32 -15.33
CA SER A 172 18.73 17.38 -15.95
C SER A 172 19.63 16.92 -17.11
N SER A 173 19.90 15.62 -17.22
CA SER A 173 20.73 15.04 -18.29
C SER A 173 19.99 14.75 -19.59
N PHE A 174 18.66 14.87 -19.63
CA PHE A 174 17.84 14.53 -20.80
C PHE A 174 17.54 15.77 -21.66
N PRO A 175 18.13 15.90 -22.86
CA PRO A 175 18.09 17.15 -23.63
C PRO A 175 16.73 17.45 -24.26
N MET A 176 15.89 16.43 -24.46
CA MET A 176 14.57 16.56 -25.11
C MET A 176 13.40 16.58 -24.12
N LEU A 177 13.68 16.48 -22.83
CA LEU A 177 12.66 16.37 -21.80
C LEU A 177 11.93 17.70 -21.63
N GLY A 178 10.62 17.69 -21.90
CA GLY A 178 9.73 18.85 -21.77
C GLY A 178 8.89 18.75 -20.49
N THR A 179 7.94 17.79 -20.48
CA THR A 179 7.06 17.56 -19.33
C THR A 179 7.51 16.37 -18.50
N VAL A 180 7.57 16.59 -17.18
CA VAL A 180 7.78 15.52 -16.20
C VAL A 180 6.61 15.47 -15.23
N LEU A 181 6.04 14.28 -15.06
CA LEU A 181 5.07 13.94 -14.03
C LEU A 181 5.73 12.98 -13.03
N LEU A 182 5.31 13.08 -11.77
CA LEU A 182 5.70 12.13 -10.74
C LEU A 182 4.45 11.48 -10.17
N MET A 183 4.51 10.19 -9.95
CA MET A 183 3.63 9.48 -9.04
C MET A 183 4.51 8.83 -7.96
N ILE A 184 4.16 8.96 -6.69
CA ILE A 184 5.04 8.52 -5.62
C ILE A 184 4.27 7.92 -4.45
N ILE A 185 4.77 6.77 -3.95
CA ILE A 185 4.32 6.26 -2.66
C ILE A 185 4.85 7.22 -1.60
N GLY A 186 3.98 8.02 -0.99
CA GLY A 186 4.40 9.02 -0.01
C GLY A 186 5.01 8.41 1.25
N SER A 187 5.60 9.25 2.10
CA SER A 187 6.06 8.85 3.43
C SER A 187 4.92 8.36 4.31
N GLU A 188 5.12 7.25 5.00
CA GLU A 188 4.12 6.72 5.96
C GLU A 188 3.89 7.69 7.15
N ASP A 189 4.90 8.52 7.46
CA ASP A 189 4.86 9.58 8.48
C ASP A 189 4.39 10.94 7.91
N CYS A 190 3.93 10.96 6.65
CA CYS A 190 3.47 12.15 5.93
C CYS A 190 4.55 13.24 5.73
N ASP A 191 5.83 12.88 5.82
CA ASP A 191 6.96 13.77 5.62
C ASP A 191 7.42 13.82 4.15
N ASN A 192 6.72 14.62 3.36
CA ASN A 192 6.94 14.73 1.91
C ASN A 192 7.49 16.10 1.48
N GLY A 193 7.90 16.94 2.43
CA GLY A 193 8.38 18.31 2.14
C GLY A 193 9.65 18.36 1.28
N TRP A 194 10.39 17.25 1.20
CA TRP A 194 11.57 17.11 0.36
C TRP A 194 11.29 17.20 -1.14
N LEU A 195 10.03 17.03 -1.58
CA LEU A 195 9.62 17.18 -2.97
C LEU A 195 9.61 18.65 -3.42
N SER A 196 9.52 19.60 -2.48
CA SER A 196 9.35 21.03 -2.75
C SER A 196 10.34 21.59 -3.79
N PRO A 197 11.66 21.34 -3.72
CA PRO A 197 12.62 21.87 -4.71
C PRO A 197 12.43 21.32 -6.13
N TYR A 198 11.73 20.19 -6.31
CA TYR A 198 11.51 19.57 -7.61
C TYR A 198 10.24 20.05 -8.30
N LEU A 199 9.35 20.72 -7.58
CA LEU A 199 8.09 21.27 -8.10
C LEU A 199 8.35 22.46 -9.03
N LYS A 200 7.58 22.57 -10.11
CA LYS A 200 7.68 23.65 -11.10
C LYS A 200 7.42 25.02 -10.47
N SER A 201 6.51 25.11 -9.50
CA SER A 201 6.27 26.32 -8.70
C SER A 201 7.50 26.84 -7.96
N ASN A 202 8.47 25.97 -7.66
CA ASN A 202 9.72 26.29 -6.98
C ASN A 202 10.94 26.25 -7.92
N GLY A 203 10.73 26.25 -9.23
CA GLY A 203 11.79 26.23 -10.24
C GLY A 203 12.33 24.84 -10.59
N GLY A 204 11.70 23.78 -10.11
CA GLY A 204 12.00 22.40 -10.49
C GLY A 204 11.34 21.95 -11.80
N GLN A 205 11.48 20.66 -12.14
CA GLN A 205 11.02 20.10 -13.41
C GLN A 205 9.66 19.38 -13.32
N LEU A 206 9.17 19.06 -12.13
CA LEU A 206 7.92 18.32 -11.94
C LEU A 206 6.72 19.22 -12.19
N SER A 207 6.02 18.96 -13.29
CA SER A 207 4.83 19.72 -13.68
C SER A 207 3.58 19.28 -12.90
N ARG A 208 3.52 18.00 -12.49
CA ARG A 208 2.46 17.43 -11.65
C ARG A 208 3.01 16.31 -10.77
N VAL A 209 2.46 16.18 -9.57
CA VAL A 209 2.76 15.11 -8.63
C VAL A 209 1.48 14.42 -8.16
N PHE A 210 1.39 13.11 -8.33
CA PHE A 210 0.40 12.24 -7.71
C PHE A 210 1.04 11.57 -6.50
N ILE A 211 0.50 11.75 -5.31
CA ILE A 211 1.12 11.22 -4.08
C ILE A 211 0.14 10.35 -3.30
N SER A 212 0.57 9.17 -2.87
CA SER A 212 -0.17 8.33 -1.93
C SER A 212 0.05 8.75 -0.47
N TYR A 213 -0.87 8.36 0.41
CA TYR A 213 -0.93 8.78 1.81
C TYR A 213 -1.13 10.28 2.00
N ASP A 214 -1.70 10.68 3.14
CA ASP A 214 -1.91 12.09 3.42
C ASP A 214 -0.59 12.87 3.35
N ALA A 215 -0.62 14.02 2.68
CA ALA A 215 0.50 14.94 2.62
C ALA A 215 0.01 16.38 2.74
N SER A 216 0.68 17.18 3.57
CA SER A 216 0.35 18.60 3.78
C SER A 216 0.61 19.47 2.55
N ILE A 217 1.46 19.01 1.64
CA ILE A 217 1.81 19.68 0.40
C ILE A 217 0.76 19.53 -0.71
N VAL A 218 -0.29 18.72 -0.52
CA VAL A 218 -1.36 18.54 -1.50
C VAL A 218 -2.16 19.84 -1.63
N ASP A 219 -2.20 20.39 -2.84
CA ASP A 219 -2.89 21.64 -3.19
C ASP A 219 -4.00 21.45 -4.24
N ASN A 220 -4.16 20.23 -4.77
CA ASN A 220 -5.06 19.87 -5.86
C ASN A 220 -4.81 20.65 -7.17
N GLN A 221 -3.61 21.20 -7.34
CA GLN A 221 -3.19 21.93 -8.54
C GLN A 221 -1.90 21.35 -9.11
N GLU A 222 -0.82 21.36 -8.33
CA GLU A 222 0.47 20.80 -8.68
C GLU A 222 0.70 19.45 -8.00
N VAL A 223 0.23 19.31 -6.76
CA VAL A 223 0.32 18.09 -5.96
C VAL A 223 -1.09 17.57 -5.66
N ILE A 224 -1.37 16.38 -6.14
CA ILE A 224 -2.68 15.75 -6.16
C ILE A 224 -2.61 14.47 -5.33
N GLN A 225 -3.56 14.30 -4.42
CA GLN A 225 -3.68 13.07 -3.65
C GLN A 225 -4.13 11.93 -4.57
N TRP A 226 -3.42 10.80 -4.51
CA TRP A 226 -3.73 9.58 -5.25
C TRP A 226 -3.89 8.41 -4.26
N PRO A 227 -4.82 7.47 -4.49
CA PRO A 227 -4.95 6.30 -3.64
C PRO A 227 -3.77 5.33 -3.81
N LEU A 228 -3.40 4.63 -2.74
CA LEU A 228 -2.37 3.59 -2.79
C LEU A 228 -2.74 2.45 -3.75
N GLY A 229 -4.01 2.05 -3.76
CA GLY A 229 -4.53 0.96 -4.57
C GLY A 229 -4.33 -0.43 -3.97
N ALA A 230 -4.62 -1.47 -4.76
CA ALA A 230 -4.41 -2.88 -4.39
C ALA A 230 -2.96 -3.31 -4.67
N ALA A 231 -2.44 -4.32 -3.96
CA ALA A 231 -1.06 -4.79 -4.14
C ALA A 231 -0.92 -5.72 -5.37
N THR A 232 -1.09 -5.18 -6.58
CA THR A 232 -0.99 -5.93 -7.85
C THR A 232 0.35 -6.63 -8.04
N TYR A 233 1.44 -6.00 -7.58
CA TYR A 233 2.79 -6.60 -7.58
C TYR A 233 2.90 -7.91 -6.77
N ARG A 234 1.92 -8.20 -5.89
CA ARG A 234 1.81 -9.45 -5.14
C ARG A 234 0.89 -10.47 -5.81
N GLY A 235 0.45 -10.22 -7.04
CA GLY A 235 -0.47 -11.08 -7.77
C GLY A 235 -1.95 -10.87 -7.42
N PHE A 236 -2.31 -9.78 -6.73
CA PHE A 236 -3.71 -9.49 -6.46
C PHE A 236 -4.49 -9.32 -7.78
N PRO A 237 -5.60 -10.05 -7.98
CA PRO A 237 -6.17 -10.21 -9.31
C PRO A 237 -6.94 -8.98 -9.80
N LEU A 238 -7.08 -8.90 -11.12
CA LEU A 238 -8.04 -8.01 -11.77
C LEU A 238 -9.45 -8.58 -11.61
N GLU A 239 -10.27 -7.92 -10.80
CA GLU A 239 -11.59 -8.44 -10.46
C GLU A 239 -12.62 -8.29 -11.58
N ASP A 240 -13.31 -9.40 -11.87
CA ASP A 240 -14.53 -9.37 -12.66
C ASP A 240 -15.73 -8.99 -11.78
N SER A 241 -15.94 -7.69 -11.70
CA SER A 241 -17.06 -7.11 -10.96
C SER A 241 -18.45 -7.65 -11.38
N LYS A 242 -18.63 -8.17 -12.61
CA LYS A 242 -19.93 -8.77 -13.01
C LYS A 242 -20.16 -10.09 -12.29
N LYS A 243 -19.13 -10.94 -12.17
CA LYS A 243 -19.19 -12.20 -11.42
C LYS A 243 -19.46 -11.95 -9.94
N LEU A 244 -18.79 -10.95 -9.36
CA LEU A 244 -18.97 -10.60 -7.94
C LEU A 244 -20.36 -10.03 -7.64
N LEU A 245 -20.96 -9.30 -8.57
CA LEU A 245 -22.33 -8.77 -8.44
C LEU A 245 -23.41 -9.85 -8.55
N GLN A 246 -23.09 -11.01 -9.14
CA GLN A 246 -24.01 -12.15 -9.25
C GLN A 246 -23.93 -13.10 -8.04
N ALA A 247 -22.92 -12.94 -7.19
CA ALA A 247 -22.77 -13.70 -5.95
C ALA A 247 -23.72 -13.15 -4.87
N GLU A 248 -25.00 -13.52 -4.96
CA GLU A 248 -26.03 -13.30 -3.94
C GLU A 248 -25.84 -14.18 -2.70
N ASP A 249 -24.80 -15.02 -2.70
CA ASP A 249 -24.57 -16.01 -1.66
C ASP A 249 -24.27 -15.40 -0.29
N SER A 250 -24.78 -16.08 0.73
CA SER A 250 -24.38 -15.88 2.12
C SER A 250 -22.90 -16.19 2.27
N ARG A 251 -22.15 -15.27 2.88
CA ARG A 251 -20.73 -15.44 3.16
C ARG A 251 -20.52 -16.23 4.45
N GLN A 252 -19.43 -16.99 4.50
CA GLN A 252 -19.09 -17.82 5.66
C GLN A 252 -18.75 -16.99 6.91
N TYR A 253 -18.02 -15.88 6.73
CA TYR A 253 -17.50 -15.08 7.83
C TYR A 253 -18.18 -13.70 7.90
N ARG A 254 -18.43 -13.22 9.12
CA ARG A 254 -18.91 -11.86 9.35
C ARG A 254 -17.81 -10.84 9.18
N CYS A 255 -16.60 -11.17 9.60
CA CYS A 255 -15.46 -10.31 9.38
C CYS A 255 -14.17 -11.11 9.17
N ASN A 256 -13.11 -10.44 8.73
CA ASN A 256 -11.78 -11.05 8.71
C ASN A 256 -10.70 -10.05 9.12
N PHE A 257 -9.59 -10.60 9.61
CA PHE A 257 -8.33 -9.91 9.77
C PHE A 257 -7.19 -10.87 9.43
N LEU A 258 -6.50 -10.59 8.32
CA LEU A 258 -5.19 -11.17 8.03
C LEU A 258 -4.14 -10.07 8.05
N GLY A 259 -3.02 -10.31 8.73
CA GLY A 259 -1.93 -9.34 8.77
C GLY A 259 -0.90 -9.55 9.87
N THR A 260 0.21 -8.83 9.73
CA THR A 260 1.28 -8.83 10.73
C THR A 260 0.90 -7.96 11.93
N VAL A 261 1.01 -8.48 13.14
CA VAL A 261 0.76 -7.75 14.39
C VAL A 261 2.11 -7.28 14.94
N TYR A 262 2.31 -5.96 14.99
CA TYR A 262 3.55 -5.38 15.50
C TYR A 262 3.38 -4.97 16.97
N PRO A 263 4.41 -5.13 17.81
CA PRO A 263 4.37 -4.63 19.17
C PRO A 263 4.10 -3.12 19.25
N GLY A 264 3.20 -2.71 20.14
CA GLY A 264 2.75 -1.34 20.33
C GLY A 264 1.87 -0.80 19.20
N SER A 265 1.33 -1.65 18.33
CA SER A 265 0.44 -1.21 17.24
C SER A 265 -1.03 -1.44 17.58
N SER A 266 -1.91 -0.68 16.92
CA SER A 266 -3.35 -0.86 17.06
C SER A 266 -3.84 -2.26 16.67
N ARG A 267 -3.03 -3.00 15.89
CA ARG A 267 -3.30 -4.41 15.56
C ARG A 267 -3.32 -5.31 16.79
N GLU A 268 -2.52 -5.01 17.82
CA GLU A 268 -2.56 -5.75 19.09
C GLU A 268 -3.88 -5.49 19.83
N GLN A 269 -4.35 -4.23 19.84
CA GLN A 269 -5.63 -3.87 20.43
C GLN A 269 -6.78 -4.58 19.70
N LEU A 270 -6.76 -4.61 18.37
CA LEU A 270 -7.75 -5.34 17.58
C LEU A 270 -7.77 -6.83 17.96
N VAL A 271 -6.63 -7.50 17.94
CA VAL A 271 -6.54 -8.93 18.28
C VAL A 271 -7.01 -9.18 19.72
N TYR A 272 -6.62 -8.33 20.65
CA TYR A 272 -7.08 -8.40 22.04
C TYR A 272 -8.61 -8.31 22.16
N ILE A 273 -9.25 -7.38 21.44
CA ILE A 273 -10.72 -7.24 21.44
C ILE A 273 -11.39 -8.47 20.83
N LEU A 274 -10.86 -8.98 19.72
CA LEU A 274 -11.38 -10.18 19.06
C LEU A 274 -11.37 -11.39 20.01
N GLU A 275 -10.27 -11.59 20.73
CA GLU A 275 -10.12 -12.68 21.71
C GLU A 275 -11.03 -12.46 22.93
N ARG A 276 -11.00 -11.28 23.54
CA ARG A 276 -11.75 -10.96 24.77
C ARG A 276 -13.27 -11.13 24.60
N HIS A 277 -13.78 -10.85 23.40
CA HIS A 277 -15.20 -10.92 23.10
C HIS A 277 -15.60 -12.20 22.34
N ASN A 278 -14.70 -13.18 22.20
CA ASN A 278 -14.92 -14.43 21.46
C ASN A 278 -15.44 -14.21 20.02
N LEU A 279 -14.93 -13.18 19.34
CA LEU A 279 -15.35 -12.84 17.98
C LEU A 279 -14.71 -13.75 16.92
N ALA A 280 -13.73 -14.57 17.31
CA ALA A 280 -13.10 -15.56 16.44
C ALA A 280 -14.08 -16.64 15.94
N ASP A 281 -15.22 -16.84 16.62
CA ASP A 281 -16.27 -17.76 16.17
C ASP A 281 -17.02 -17.24 14.92
N TYR A 282 -16.93 -15.93 14.67
CA TYR A 282 -17.65 -15.25 13.59
C TYR A 282 -16.73 -14.62 12.55
N CYS A 283 -15.46 -14.42 12.92
CA CYS A 283 -14.49 -13.74 12.10
C CYS A 283 -13.27 -14.62 11.84
N TYR A 284 -12.81 -14.62 10.58
CA TYR A 284 -11.59 -15.31 10.22
C TYR A 284 -10.36 -14.48 10.62
N ILE A 285 -9.58 -14.95 11.59
CA ILE A 285 -8.41 -14.23 12.10
C ILE A 285 -7.14 -15.04 11.81
N LYS A 286 -6.23 -14.46 11.04
CA LYS A 286 -4.89 -15.01 10.77
C LYS A 286 -3.83 -13.94 10.97
N ALA A 287 -3.41 -13.80 12.22
CA ALA A 287 -2.34 -12.90 12.62
C ALA A 287 -0.97 -13.59 12.45
N ARG A 288 0.03 -12.84 11.97
CA ARG A 288 1.44 -13.27 11.97
C ARG A 288 2.31 -12.31 12.77
N ASN A 289 3.39 -12.80 13.35
CA ASN A 289 4.30 -11.98 14.16
C ASN A 289 5.36 -11.25 13.33
N GLN A 290 5.57 -11.66 12.09
CA GLN A 290 6.56 -11.07 11.19
C GLN A 290 5.93 -10.73 9.85
N TRP A 291 6.53 -9.76 9.14
CA TRP A 291 6.10 -9.38 7.81
C TRP A 291 6.99 -10.07 6.78
N GLU A 292 6.35 -10.60 5.75
CA GLU A 292 7.01 -11.28 4.64
C GLU A 292 6.80 -10.44 3.38
N ALA A 293 7.87 -10.31 2.59
CA ALA A 293 7.86 -9.51 1.37
C ALA A 293 7.02 -10.17 0.28
N GLU A 294 7.19 -11.49 0.16
CA GLU A 294 6.55 -12.35 -0.81
C GLU A 294 5.42 -13.14 -0.14
N GLU A 295 4.33 -13.28 -0.88
CA GLU A 295 3.19 -14.11 -0.52
C GLU A 295 3.33 -15.40 -1.35
N THR A 296 3.13 -16.58 -0.75
CA THR A 296 3.09 -17.80 -1.55
C THR A 296 1.79 -17.83 -2.37
N LYS A 297 1.76 -18.63 -3.43
CA LYS A 297 0.54 -18.78 -4.22
C LYS A 297 -0.64 -19.22 -3.35
N GLU A 298 -0.40 -20.19 -2.47
CA GLU A 298 -1.41 -20.75 -1.57
C GLU A 298 -1.91 -19.71 -0.57
N SER A 299 -1.02 -18.93 0.04
CA SER A 299 -1.43 -17.92 1.02
C SER A 299 -2.13 -16.73 0.37
N MET A 300 -1.77 -16.38 -0.88
CA MET A 300 -2.50 -15.41 -1.67
C MET A 300 -3.90 -15.90 -2.05
N GLU A 301 -4.03 -17.13 -2.55
CA GLU A 301 -5.33 -17.74 -2.90
C GLU A 301 -6.23 -17.84 -1.67
N GLU A 302 -5.68 -18.23 -0.52
CA GLU A 302 -6.39 -18.25 0.76
C GLU A 302 -6.85 -16.83 1.14
N TYR A 303 -5.98 -15.82 1.04
CA TYR A 303 -6.35 -14.45 1.35
C TYR A 303 -7.50 -13.93 0.46
N ILE A 304 -7.42 -14.15 -0.85
CA ILE A 304 -8.49 -13.80 -1.80
C ILE A 304 -9.78 -14.52 -1.43
N HIS A 305 -9.71 -15.82 -1.15
CA HIS A 305 -10.85 -16.61 -0.75
C HIS A 305 -11.51 -16.06 0.54
N ILE A 306 -10.72 -15.71 1.55
CA ILE A 306 -11.25 -15.15 2.80
C ILE A 306 -11.92 -13.80 2.55
N LEU A 307 -11.36 -12.93 1.72
CA LEU A 307 -12.00 -11.65 1.36
C LEU A 307 -13.34 -11.88 0.64
N GLN A 308 -13.40 -12.85 -0.28
CA GLN A 308 -14.65 -13.23 -0.96
C GLN A 308 -15.69 -13.83 -0.01
N GLN A 309 -15.25 -14.53 1.04
CA GLN A 309 -16.10 -15.21 2.02
C GLN A 309 -16.38 -14.39 3.29
N SER A 310 -15.99 -13.12 3.34
CA SER A 310 -16.21 -12.26 4.53
C SER A 310 -17.05 -11.04 4.22
N ASP A 311 -18.07 -10.75 5.04
CA ASP A 311 -18.89 -9.54 4.86
C ASP A 311 -18.10 -8.25 5.13
N LEU A 312 -17.24 -8.26 6.15
CA LEU A 312 -16.39 -7.14 6.56
C LEU A 312 -14.90 -7.51 6.53
N THR A 313 -14.03 -6.53 6.28
CA THR A 313 -12.58 -6.65 6.47
C THR A 313 -12.07 -5.61 7.45
N LEU A 314 -11.42 -6.07 8.52
CA LEU A 314 -10.88 -5.20 9.56
C LEU A 314 -9.53 -4.63 9.13
N ASN A 315 -9.45 -3.30 9.12
CA ASN A 315 -8.31 -2.52 8.67
C ASN A 315 -7.74 -1.66 9.82
N PRO A 316 -7.08 -2.27 10.82
CA PRO A 316 -6.34 -1.54 11.84
C PRO A 316 -5.15 -0.82 11.23
N VAL A 317 -4.83 0.31 11.82
CA VAL A 317 -3.71 1.14 11.43
C VAL A 317 -2.41 0.32 11.44
N GLY A 318 -1.64 0.46 10.37
CA GLY A 318 -0.28 -0.04 10.29
C GLY A 318 0.71 1.06 10.65
N LYS A 319 1.65 1.32 9.74
CA LYS A 319 2.47 2.54 9.79
C LYS A 319 1.70 3.76 9.27
N ASN A 320 0.87 3.55 8.25
CA ASN A 320 -0.13 4.50 7.79
C ASN A 320 -1.54 3.91 7.97
N ILE A 321 -2.57 4.76 7.94
CA ILE A 321 -3.98 4.37 8.00
C ILE A 321 -4.47 3.80 6.67
N GLU A 322 -3.93 4.27 5.55
CA GLU A 322 -4.23 3.75 4.23
C GLU A 322 -3.34 2.54 3.95
N CYS A 323 -3.94 1.42 3.54
CA CYS A 323 -3.21 0.20 3.23
C CYS A 323 -3.88 -0.57 2.10
N TYR A 324 -3.11 -1.45 1.43
CA TYR A 324 -3.57 -2.26 0.30
C TYR A 324 -4.87 -3.03 0.59
N ARG A 325 -4.99 -3.57 1.80
CA ARG A 325 -6.15 -4.35 2.25
C ARG A 325 -7.49 -3.60 2.16
N ILE A 326 -7.50 -2.27 2.26
CA ILE A 326 -8.72 -1.48 2.05
C ILE A 326 -9.21 -1.67 0.61
N TYR A 327 -8.29 -1.54 -0.36
CA TYR A 327 -8.57 -1.63 -1.79
C TYR A 327 -8.81 -3.07 -2.24
N GLU A 328 -8.14 -4.04 -1.62
CA GLU A 328 -8.33 -5.47 -1.89
C GLU A 328 -9.68 -5.96 -1.36
N ALA A 329 -10.07 -5.54 -0.16
CA ALA A 329 -11.37 -5.88 0.42
C ALA A 329 -12.53 -5.32 -0.42
N VAL A 330 -12.48 -4.04 -0.79
CA VAL A 330 -13.53 -3.42 -1.61
C VAL A 330 -13.61 -4.07 -3.00
N ALA A 331 -12.46 -4.44 -3.58
CA ALA A 331 -12.41 -5.11 -4.89
C ALA A 331 -13.19 -6.43 -4.87
N LEU A 332 -13.18 -7.15 -3.76
CA LEU A 332 -13.86 -8.43 -3.54
C LEU A 332 -15.21 -8.32 -2.81
N GLY A 333 -15.73 -7.10 -2.65
CA GLY A 333 -17.04 -6.85 -2.05
C GLY A 333 -17.09 -7.03 -0.53
N SER A 334 -15.94 -7.11 0.15
CA SER A 334 -15.87 -7.10 1.61
C SER A 334 -15.74 -5.66 2.12
N VAL A 335 -16.65 -5.22 2.99
CA VAL A 335 -16.70 -3.81 3.41
C VAL A 335 -15.53 -3.50 4.36
N PRO A 336 -14.67 -2.51 4.05
CA PRO A 336 -13.63 -2.09 4.97
C PRO A 336 -14.21 -1.49 6.26
N VAL A 337 -13.79 -2.02 7.42
CA VAL A 337 -13.90 -1.38 8.73
C VAL A 337 -12.55 -0.76 9.04
N ILE A 338 -12.45 0.55 9.02
CA ILE A 338 -11.18 1.30 9.06
C ILE A 338 -11.08 2.05 10.38
N GLU A 339 -9.93 1.89 11.04
CA GLU A 339 -9.56 2.72 12.17
C GLU A 339 -9.11 4.11 11.68
N ASP A 340 -10.00 5.08 11.80
CA ASP A 340 -9.89 6.42 11.23
C ASP A 340 -9.24 7.39 12.22
N VAL A 341 -7.94 7.23 12.41
CA VAL A 341 -7.13 8.02 13.34
C VAL A 341 -5.98 8.71 12.62
N ARG A 342 -5.50 9.81 13.20
CA ARG A 342 -4.30 10.50 12.70
C ARG A 342 -3.05 9.79 13.22
N THR A 343 -2.22 9.25 12.33
CA THR A 343 -1.00 8.48 12.69
C THR A 343 0.17 9.35 13.15
N SER A 344 0.28 10.57 12.64
CA SER A 344 1.41 11.47 12.94
C SER A 344 0.96 12.94 12.96
N PRO A 345 1.57 13.80 13.80
CA PRO A 345 1.35 15.25 13.78
C PRO A 345 1.72 15.93 12.45
N LYS A 346 2.48 15.25 11.57
CA LYS A 346 2.77 15.74 10.22
C LYS A 346 1.66 15.40 9.21
N CYS A 347 0.87 14.37 9.49
CA CYS A 347 -0.27 14.00 8.66
C CYS A 347 -1.39 15.03 8.80
N SER A 348 -2.21 15.14 7.76
CA SER A 348 -3.44 15.94 7.78
C SER A 348 -4.40 15.45 8.88
N SER A 349 -5.25 16.35 9.39
CA SER A 349 -6.42 15.94 10.18
C SER A 349 -7.51 15.31 9.32
N ASP A 350 -7.57 15.71 8.05
CA ASP A 350 -8.52 15.17 7.06
C ASP A 350 -7.98 13.86 6.50
N THR A 351 -8.08 12.81 7.32
CA THR A 351 -7.61 11.45 7.02
C THR A 351 -8.37 10.81 5.87
N LEU A 352 -7.70 9.98 5.06
CA LEU A 352 -8.30 9.21 3.96
C LEU A 352 -9.07 10.11 2.98
N ARG A 353 -8.53 11.30 2.70
CA ARG A 353 -9.21 12.40 2.01
C ARG A 353 -9.92 11.97 0.73
N VAL A 354 -9.22 11.27 -0.16
CA VAL A 354 -9.78 10.83 -1.45
C VAL A 354 -10.98 9.90 -1.25
N LEU A 355 -10.86 8.91 -0.37
CA LEU A 355 -11.94 7.96 -0.09
C LEU A 355 -13.16 8.66 0.51
N LYS A 356 -12.96 9.59 1.45
CA LYS A 356 -14.05 10.34 2.08
C LYS A 356 -14.70 11.35 1.14
N GLN A 357 -13.92 12.08 0.35
CA GLN A 357 -14.44 13.03 -0.65
C GLN A 357 -15.31 12.33 -1.69
N MET A 358 -14.99 11.08 -2.02
CA MET A 358 -15.76 10.25 -2.94
C MET A 358 -16.88 9.44 -2.25
N ASN A 359 -17.19 9.76 -0.99
CA ASN A 359 -18.24 9.12 -0.20
C ASN A 359 -18.13 7.59 -0.14
N ALA A 360 -16.92 7.08 0.11
CA ALA A 360 -16.70 5.64 0.26
C ALA A 360 -17.67 5.04 1.29
N PRO A 361 -18.43 3.98 0.94
CA PRO A 361 -19.41 3.36 1.82
C PRO A 361 -18.73 2.40 2.82
N PHE A 362 -17.70 2.91 3.50
CA PHE A 362 -16.90 2.18 4.48
C PHE A 362 -17.42 2.44 5.89
N ILE A 363 -17.01 1.59 6.83
CA ILE A 363 -17.29 1.79 8.24
C ILE A 363 -16.03 2.35 8.88
N TYR A 364 -16.16 3.51 9.53
CA TYR A 364 -15.05 4.17 10.20
C TYR A 364 -15.24 4.06 11.71
N VAL A 365 -14.22 3.53 12.40
CA VAL A 365 -14.16 3.48 13.87
C VAL A 365 -13.02 4.38 14.34
N LYS A 366 -13.16 4.96 15.53
CA LYS A 366 -12.08 5.74 16.17
C LYS A 366 -11.25 4.88 17.10
N ASP A 367 -11.83 3.80 17.62
CA ASP A 367 -11.16 2.85 18.50
C ASP A 367 -11.72 1.43 18.31
N TRP A 368 -10.87 0.41 18.44
CA TRP A 368 -11.30 -0.99 18.28
C TRP A 368 -12.26 -1.48 19.38
N SER A 369 -12.41 -0.76 20.49
CA SER A 369 -13.47 -1.02 21.49
C SER A 369 -14.89 -0.85 20.94
N GLU A 370 -15.07 -0.18 19.80
CA GLU A 370 -16.35 -0.08 19.10
C GLU A 370 -16.73 -1.38 18.35
N LEU A 371 -15.75 -2.26 18.08
CA LEU A 371 -15.94 -3.44 17.25
C LEU A 371 -17.00 -4.42 17.78
N PRO A 372 -17.09 -4.75 19.09
CA PRO A 372 -18.12 -5.65 19.58
C PRO A 372 -19.53 -5.14 19.30
N ASP A 373 -19.76 -3.83 19.43
CA ASP A 373 -21.06 -3.20 19.19
C ASP A 373 -21.39 -3.18 17.71
N LEU A 374 -20.40 -2.84 16.88
CA LEU A 374 -20.51 -2.94 15.42
C LEU A 374 -20.93 -4.35 15.00
N ILE A 375 -20.25 -5.39 15.49
CA ILE A 375 -20.58 -6.79 15.15
C ILE A 375 -21.99 -7.17 15.64
N ARG A 376 -22.41 -6.71 16.82
CA ARG A 376 -23.79 -6.91 17.31
C ARG A 376 -24.82 -6.26 16.38
N GLU A 377 -24.55 -5.07 15.86
CA GLU A 377 -25.42 -4.42 14.87
C GLU A 377 -25.37 -5.09 13.48
N GLU A 378 -24.28 -5.76 13.12
CA GLU A 378 -24.20 -6.58 11.91
C GLU A 378 -25.10 -7.81 12.01
N PHE A 379 -25.16 -8.47 13.18
CA PHE A 379 -26.04 -9.63 13.38
C PHE A 379 -27.54 -9.33 13.29
N LYS A 380 -27.93 -8.07 13.43
CA LYS A 380 -29.33 -7.65 13.26
C LYS A 380 -29.74 -7.43 11.80
N LYS A 381 -28.78 -7.41 10.87
CA LYS A 381 -29.06 -7.18 9.44
C LYS A 381 -29.60 -8.45 8.80
N THR A 382 -30.58 -8.29 7.92
CA THR A 382 -31.06 -9.41 7.12
C THR A 382 -30.05 -9.74 6.00
N PRO A 383 -30.08 -10.96 5.44
CA PRO A 383 -29.25 -11.32 4.30
C PRO A 383 -29.38 -10.32 3.13
N GLU A 384 -30.59 -9.85 2.86
CA GLU A 384 -30.88 -8.90 1.78
C GLU A 384 -30.15 -7.56 1.99
N MET A 385 -30.15 -7.05 3.23
CA MET A 385 -29.42 -5.81 3.56
C MET A 385 -27.90 -5.97 3.38
N ILE A 386 -27.36 -7.15 3.68
CA ILE A 386 -25.93 -7.44 3.51
C ILE A 386 -25.57 -7.52 2.02
N VAL A 387 -26.40 -8.19 1.22
CA VAL A 387 -26.23 -8.29 -0.25
C VAL A 387 -26.37 -6.93 -0.91
N GLU A 388 -27.36 -6.12 -0.53
CA GLU A 388 -27.55 -4.76 -1.05
C GLU A 388 -26.33 -3.88 -0.75
N ARG A 389 -25.80 -3.94 0.47
CA ARG A 389 -24.57 -3.22 0.86
C ARG A 389 -23.37 -3.64 0.00
N ARG A 390 -23.19 -4.95 -0.24
CA ARG A 390 -22.11 -5.49 -1.09
C ARG A 390 -22.22 -4.98 -2.52
N ILE A 391 -23.42 -5.00 -3.10
CA ILE A 391 -23.68 -4.47 -4.45
C ILE A 391 -23.36 -2.98 -4.51
N LYS A 392 -23.78 -2.20 -3.51
CA LYS A 392 -23.47 -0.77 -3.42
C LYS A 392 -21.97 -0.51 -3.34
N LEU A 393 -21.24 -1.30 -2.55
CA LEU A 393 -19.78 -1.22 -2.41
C LEU A 393 -19.07 -1.47 -3.75
N LEU A 394 -19.44 -2.55 -4.44
CA LEU A 394 -18.84 -2.93 -5.73
C LEU A 394 -19.11 -1.87 -6.81
N LYS A 395 -20.35 -1.38 -6.90
CA LYS A 395 -20.72 -0.27 -7.82
C LYS A 395 -19.94 1.00 -7.49
N TRP A 396 -19.83 1.34 -6.21
CA TRP A 396 -19.02 2.48 -5.77
C TRP A 396 -17.57 2.32 -6.22
N TYR A 397 -16.97 1.13 -6.08
CA TYR A 397 -15.58 0.92 -6.48
C TYR A 397 -15.37 0.99 -8.00
N GLN A 398 -16.34 0.55 -8.80
CA GLN A 398 -16.33 0.79 -10.25
C GLN A 398 -16.32 2.29 -10.56
N THR A 399 -17.25 3.05 -9.97
CA THR A 399 -17.30 4.51 -10.12
C THR A 399 -16.01 5.18 -9.65
N PHE A 400 -15.48 4.77 -8.50
CA PHE A 400 -14.23 5.27 -7.96
C PHE A 400 -13.09 5.17 -8.97
N LYS A 401 -12.90 4.00 -9.60
CA LYS A 401 -11.86 3.81 -10.62
C LYS A 401 -12.10 4.65 -11.88
N MET A 402 -13.37 4.81 -12.30
CA MET A 402 -13.71 5.67 -13.45
C MET A 402 -13.37 7.14 -13.18
N GLU A 403 -13.69 7.64 -11.99
CA GLU A 403 -13.39 9.01 -11.58
C GLU A 403 -11.88 9.24 -11.43
N LEU A 404 -11.12 8.27 -10.90
CA LEU A 404 -9.65 8.34 -10.89
C LEU A 404 -9.07 8.40 -12.29
N ARG A 405 -9.58 7.56 -13.20
CA ARG A 405 -9.16 7.57 -14.60
C ARG A 405 -9.46 8.91 -15.26
N LYS A 406 -10.63 9.49 -14.98
CA LYS A 406 -10.98 10.83 -15.46
C LYS A 406 -10.04 11.89 -14.89
N LEU A 407 -9.81 11.90 -13.58
CA LEU A 407 -8.88 12.81 -12.92
C LEU A 407 -7.49 12.72 -13.55
N PHE A 408 -6.97 11.51 -13.77
CA PHE A 408 -5.68 11.30 -14.42
C PHE A 408 -5.66 11.88 -15.84
N SER A 409 -6.69 11.58 -16.65
CA SER A 409 -6.83 12.09 -18.02
C SER A 409 -6.86 13.62 -18.07
N ASP A 410 -7.68 14.25 -17.22
CA ASP A 410 -7.83 15.71 -17.16
C ASP A 410 -6.49 16.38 -16.78
N GLN A 411 -5.73 15.77 -15.87
CA GLN A 411 -4.40 16.28 -15.48
C GLN A 411 -3.35 16.09 -16.58
N LEU A 412 -3.40 14.99 -17.33
CA LEU A 412 -2.54 14.80 -18.50
C LEU A 412 -2.85 15.84 -19.57
N GLU A 413 -4.12 16.07 -19.88
CA GLU A 413 -4.54 17.08 -20.86
C GLU A 413 -4.05 18.47 -20.45
N ALA A 414 -4.34 18.91 -19.22
CA ALA A 414 -3.95 20.22 -18.72
C ALA A 414 -2.43 20.44 -18.63
N THR A 415 -1.64 19.36 -18.53
CA THR A 415 -0.18 19.44 -18.43
C THR A 415 0.45 19.40 -19.82
N LEU A 416 0.03 18.48 -20.67
CA LEU A 416 0.63 18.26 -21.99
C LEU A 416 0.13 19.24 -23.06
N GLU A 417 -0.95 20.00 -22.82
CA GLU A 417 -1.38 21.10 -23.70
C GLU A 417 -0.46 22.32 -23.63
N LYS A 418 0.24 22.53 -22.52
CA LYS A 418 1.09 23.71 -22.30
C LYS A 418 2.44 23.67 -23.04
N ASP A 419 2.74 22.54 -23.67
CA ASP A 419 3.99 22.31 -24.41
C ASP A 419 3.84 22.47 -25.94
N LEU A 420 2.64 22.83 -26.42
CA LEU A 420 2.36 23.28 -27.79
C LEU A 420 2.34 24.81 -27.84
#